data_AF-A0AAW0XHW2-F1
#
_entry.id   AF-A0AAW0XHW2-F1
#
_cell.length_a   1.000
_cell.length_b   1.000
_cell.length_c   1.000
_cell.angle_alpha   90.00
_cell.angle_beta   90.00
_cell.angle_gamma   90.00
#
_symmetry.space_group_name_H-M   'P 1'
#
loop_
_entity.id
_entity.type
_entity.pdbx_description
1 polymer ?
#
loop_
_entity_poly.entity_id
_entity_poly.type
_entity_poly.pdbx_seq_one_letter_code
_entity_poly.pdbx_strand_id
1 'polypeptide(L)'
;MEHSKREMCKAQRKIKRCINILQSDMPDICIRQTPTKHILIGNAGLTTNADESSLVELITAVGCGLEALTLIPGKQYSFASFSSPEQAQTVFQAAHGRLDVRGSASPVYMSYVNKVPSDPSPIQFKFPPGLMVLEDFISAEEEIQLMQLIDWGDSPFSIPEGHTAVPRTSILFTVLRVVSCCSLV
;
A
#
# COMPACT_ATOMS: atom_id res chain seq x y z
N MET A 1 -8.74 0.83 32.18
CA MET A 1 -10.04 0.80 31.45
C MET A 1 -10.21 1.96 30.46
N GLU A 2 -9.79 3.19 30.77
CA GLU A 2 -10.01 4.35 29.89
C GLU A 2 -9.18 4.35 28.60
N HIS A 3 -7.96 3.82 28.65
CA HIS A 3 -7.07 3.67 27.49
C HIS A 3 -7.69 2.77 26.40
N SER A 4 -8.31 1.65 26.79
CA SER A 4 -8.97 0.71 25.87
C SER A 4 -10.19 1.33 25.17
N LYS A 5 -10.97 2.16 25.86
CA LYS A 5 -12.10 2.91 25.27
C LYS A 5 -11.64 3.92 24.22
N ARG A 6 -10.52 4.62 24.46
CA ARG A 6 -9.95 5.59 23.51
C ARG A 6 -9.43 4.91 22.25
N GLU A 7 -8.76 3.77 22.38
CA GLU A 7 -8.27 2.98 21.22
C GLU A 7 -9.43 2.42 20.38
N MET A 8 -10.49 1.92 21.03
CA MET A 8 -11.72 1.51 20.34
C MET A 8 -12.35 2.67 19.54
N CYS A 9 -12.43 3.87 20.15
CA CYS A 9 -12.92 5.06 19.46
C CYS A 9 -12.04 5.47 18.27
N LYS A 10 -10.72 5.32 18.37
CA LYS A 10 -9.79 5.58 17.26
C LYS A 10 -9.99 4.58 16.11
N ALA A 11 -10.11 3.29 16.43
CA ALA A 11 -10.37 2.23 15.45
C ALA A 11 -11.69 2.48 14.71
N GLN A 12 -12.76 2.82 15.43
CA GLN A 12 -14.05 3.17 14.85
C GLN A 12 -13.98 4.38 13.91
N ARG A 13 -13.22 5.42 14.27
CA ARG A 13 -13.03 6.59 13.40
C ARG A 13 -12.27 6.24 12.12
N LYS A 14 -11.23 5.40 12.24
CA LYS A 14 -10.40 4.99 11.10
C LYS A 14 -11.16 4.08 10.14
N ILE A 15 -11.90 3.08 10.65
CA ILE A 15 -12.73 2.24 9.80
C ILE A 15 -13.85 3.06 9.16
N LYS A 16 -14.47 4.01 9.87
CA LYS A 16 -15.48 4.91 9.28
C LYS A 16 -14.92 5.74 8.12
N ARG A 17 -13.71 6.27 8.26
CA ARG A 17 -13.03 6.96 7.15
C ARG A 17 -12.81 6.03 5.95
N CYS A 18 -12.33 4.81 6.21
CA CYS A 18 -12.13 3.80 5.16
C CYS A 18 -13.44 3.47 4.43
N ILE A 19 -14.53 3.28 5.19
CA ILE A 19 -15.87 3.04 4.65
C ILE A 19 -16.34 4.20 3.76
N ASN A 20 -16.14 5.45 4.17
CA ASN A 20 -16.52 6.60 3.35
C ASN A 20 -15.76 6.65 2.02
N ILE A 21 -14.46 6.30 2.03
CA ILE A 21 -13.65 6.21 0.81
C ILE A 21 -14.19 5.08 -0.07
N LEU A 22 -14.43 3.91 0.50
CA LEU A 22 -15.01 2.77 -0.21
C LEU A 22 -16.35 3.13 -0.85
N GLN A 23 -17.24 3.83 -0.15
CA GLN A 23 -18.55 4.23 -0.68
C GLN A 23 -18.44 5.23 -1.83
N SER A 24 -17.43 6.09 -1.83
CA SER A 24 -17.13 6.98 -2.96
C SER A 24 -16.56 6.22 -4.16
N ASP A 25 -15.75 5.19 -3.91
CA ASP A 25 -15.06 4.43 -4.95
C ASP A 25 -15.96 3.34 -5.58
N MET A 26 -16.78 2.68 -4.75
CA MET A 26 -17.56 1.49 -5.07
C MET A 26 -18.91 1.51 -4.31
N PRO A 27 -19.90 2.30 -4.78
CA PRO A 27 -21.17 2.48 -4.06
C PRO A 27 -22.01 1.21 -3.94
N ASP A 28 -21.76 0.21 -4.78
CA ASP A 28 -22.50 -1.06 -4.77
C ASP A 28 -22.11 -2.00 -3.60
N ILE A 29 -20.99 -1.71 -2.93
CA ILE A 29 -20.49 -2.52 -1.81
C ILE A 29 -21.04 -1.94 -0.52
N CYS A 30 -21.91 -2.72 0.13
CA CYS A 30 -22.59 -2.32 1.36
C CYS A 30 -21.90 -2.92 2.58
N ILE A 31 -21.71 -2.08 3.60
CA ILE A 31 -21.24 -2.51 4.91
C ILE A 31 -22.32 -3.31 5.64
N ARG A 32 -21.92 -4.39 6.30
CA ARG A 32 -22.79 -5.23 7.12
C ARG A 32 -22.40 -5.15 8.59
N GLN A 33 -23.40 -5.21 9.48
CA GLN A 33 -23.19 -5.29 10.93
C GLN A 33 -23.10 -6.74 11.41
N THR A 34 -23.68 -7.67 10.64
CA THR A 34 -23.62 -9.10 10.88
C THR A 34 -22.42 -9.71 10.17
N PRO A 35 -21.80 -10.77 10.73
CA PRO A 35 -20.72 -11.48 10.07
C PRO A 35 -21.12 -11.95 8.67
N THR A 36 -20.23 -11.70 7.72
CA THR A 36 -20.33 -12.18 6.33
C THR A 36 -19.05 -12.89 5.97
N LYS A 37 -19.11 -13.73 4.93
CA LYS A 37 -17.90 -14.37 4.36
C LYS A 37 -16.87 -13.39 3.79
N HIS A 38 -17.24 -12.12 3.60
CA HIS A 38 -16.37 -11.08 3.04
C HIS A 38 -16.04 -10.00 4.06
N ILE A 39 -14.77 -9.58 4.08
CA ILE A 39 -14.26 -8.53 4.97
C ILE A 39 -13.54 -7.46 4.14
N LEU A 40 -13.83 -6.20 4.40
CA LEU A 40 -13.01 -5.05 4.03
C LEU A 40 -11.89 -4.90 5.06
N ILE A 41 -10.65 -4.84 4.60
CA ILE A 41 -9.46 -4.60 5.43
C ILE A 41 -8.88 -3.23 5.04
N GLY A 42 -9.03 -2.25 5.93
CA GLY A 42 -8.44 -0.93 5.81
C GLY A 42 -7.03 -0.86 6.38
N ASN A 43 -6.25 0.08 5.86
CA ASN A 43 -4.81 0.22 6.14
C ASN A 43 -3.99 -1.03 5.74
N ALA A 44 -4.45 -1.67 4.67
CA ALA A 44 -3.99 -2.97 4.19
C ALA A 44 -4.16 -3.06 2.67
N GLY A 45 -3.67 -2.05 1.94
CA GLY A 45 -3.76 -1.99 0.48
C GLY A 45 -2.40 -1.69 -0.15
N LEU A 46 -2.33 -1.71 -1.48
CA LEU A 46 -1.08 -1.58 -2.24
C LEU A 46 -0.36 -0.22 -2.08
N THR A 47 -1.05 0.78 -1.51
CA THR A 47 -0.47 2.10 -1.19
C THR A 47 -0.02 2.21 0.27
N THR A 48 -0.05 1.11 1.02
CA THR A 48 0.41 1.01 2.40
C THR A 48 1.61 0.08 2.49
N ASN A 49 2.36 0.12 3.59
CA ASN A 49 3.48 -0.80 3.83
C ASN A 49 3.03 -2.23 4.18
N ALA A 50 1.76 -2.56 4.00
CA ALA A 50 1.25 -3.92 4.17
C ALA A 50 1.35 -4.63 2.82
N ASP A 51 2.35 -5.50 2.69
CA ASP A 51 2.50 -6.39 1.55
C ASP A 51 1.44 -7.51 1.55
N GLU A 52 1.26 -8.15 0.40
CA GLU A 52 0.30 -9.24 0.23
C GLU A 52 0.64 -10.43 1.14
N SER A 53 1.92 -10.82 1.19
CA SER A 53 2.39 -11.97 1.96
C SER A 53 2.10 -11.81 3.45
N SER A 54 2.39 -10.63 3.97
CA SER A 54 2.01 -10.16 5.31
C SER A 54 0.52 -10.33 5.65
N LEU A 55 -0.38 -9.97 4.73
CA LEU A 55 -1.83 -10.11 4.95
C LEU A 55 -2.27 -11.57 4.93
N VAL A 56 -1.70 -12.37 4.02
CA VAL A 56 -1.93 -13.81 3.97
C VAL A 56 -1.43 -14.48 5.25
N GLU A 57 -0.23 -14.13 5.73
CA GLU A 57 0.32 -14.64 6.99
C GLU A 57 -0.58 -14.29 8.18
N LEU A 58 -1.03 -13.03 8.29
CA LEU A 58 -1.96 -12.60 9.33
C LEU A 58 -3.24 -13.45 9.35
N ILE A 59 -3.81 -13.73 8.18
CA ILE A 59 -5.06 -14.47 8.04
C ILE A 59 -4.84 -15.97 8.32
N THR A 60 -3.76 -16.55 7.78
CA THR A 60 -3.45 -17.98 7.92
C THR A 60 -2.96 -18.33 9.32
N ALA A 61 -2.31 -17.41 10.04
CA ALA A 61 -1.90 -17.60 11.43
C ALA A 61 -3.08 -17.81 12.39
N VAL A 62 -4.28 -17.33 12.03
CA VAL A 62 -5.53 -17.55 12.78
C VAL A 62 -6.12 -18.95 12.50
N GLY A 63 -5.59 -19.69 11.53
CA GLY A 63 -6.04 -21.02 11.15
C GLY A 63 -7.31 -21.04 10.29
N CYS A 64 -7.62 -19.93 9.62
CA CYS A 64 -8.82 -19.80 8.77
C CYS A 64 -8.49 -20.01 7.28
N GLY A 65 -9.42 -20.63 6.54
CA GLY A 65 -9.31 -20.82 5.09
C GLY A 65 -9.61 -19.54 4.33
N LEU A 66 -8.55 -18.89 3.82
CA LEU A 66 -8.66 -17.75 2.91
C LEU A 66 -8.97 -18.25 1.49
N GLU A 67 -10.12 -17.88 0.93
CA GLU A 67 -10.49 -18.24 -0.44
C GLU A 67 -9.90 -17.27 -1.46
N ALA A 68 -9.97 -15.98 -1.14
CA ALA A 68 -9.47 -14.93 -2.03
C ALA A 68 -9.06 -13.70 -1.24
N LEU A 69 -7.92 -13.14 -1.60
CA LEU A 69 -7.48 -11.81 -1.19
C LEU A 69 -7.50 -10.91 -2.42
N THR A 70 -8.23 -9.80 -2.33
CA THR A 70 -8.40 -8.85 -3.44
C THR A 70 -7.79 -7.52 -3.04
N LEU A 71 -6.60 -7.25 -3.57
CA LEU A 71 -5.89 -5.98 -3.42
C LEU A 71 -6.34 -5.01 -4.51
N ILE A 72 -6.82 -3.83 -4.13
CA ILE A 72 -7.24 -2.82 -5.10
C ILE A 72 -6.05 -1.89 -5.40
N PRO A 73 -5.60 -1.81 -6.66
CA PRO A 73 -4.49 -0.94 -7.05
C PRO A 73 -4.79 0.54 -6.73
N GLY A 74 -3.80 1.24 -6.17
CA GLY A 74 -3.93 2.66 -5.80
C GLY A 74 -4.81 2.93 -4.57
N LYS A 75 -5.25 1.89 -3.85
CA LYS A 75 -6.09 2.04 -2.64
C LYS A 75 -5.36 1.62 -1.38
N GLN A 76 -5.82 2.16 -0.25
CA GLN A 76 -5.32 1.88 1.10
C GLN A 76 -6.11 0.75 1.80
N TYR A 77 -6.97 0.07 1.05
CA TYR A 77 -7.82 -1.01 1.55
C TYR A 77 -7.81 -2.19 0.58
N SER A 78 -8.16 -3.36 1.12
CA SER A 78 -8.29 -4.62 0.40
C SER A 78 -9.51 -5.38 0.89
N PHE A 79 -9.81 -6.50 0.24
CA PHE A 79 -10.89 -7.40 0.63
C PHE A 79 -10.37 -8.82 0.83
N ALA A 80 -10.94 -9.53 1.80
CA ALA A 80 -10.72 -10.96 2.00
C ALA A 80 -12.06 -11.71 1.93
N SER A 81 -12.05 -12.87 1.29
CA SER A 81 -13.16 -13.81 1.23
C SER A 81 -12.79 -15.12 1.89
N PHE A 82 -13.72 -15.67 2.66
CA PHE A 82 -13.55 -16.90 3.44
C PHE A 82 -14.62 -17.91 3.06
N SER A 83 -14.37 -19.18 3.35
CA SER A 83 -15.33 -20.25 3.08
C SER A 83 -16.57 -20.17 3.96
N SER A 84 -16.46 -19.57 5.14
CA SER A 84 -17.61 -19.39 6.03
C SER A 84 -17.61 -18.03 6.77
N PRO A 85 -18.79 -17.49 7.14
CA PRO A 85 -18.89 -16.28 7.96
C PRO A 85 -18.22 -16.41 9.33
N GLU A 86 -18.16 -17.63 9.88
CA GLU A 86 -17.54 -17.90 11.19
C GLU A 86 -16.01 -17.75 11.11
N GLN A 87 -15.39 -18.20 10.01
CA GLN A 87 -13.96 -17.97 9.76
C GLN A 87 -13.66 -16.48 9.63
N ALA A 88 -14.47 -15.76 8.85
CA ALA A 88 -14.38 -14.31 8.73
C ALA A 88 -14.52 -13.62 10.12
N GLN A 89 -15.46 -14.09 10.94
CA GLN A 89 -15.64 -13.57 12.30
C GLN A 89 -14.42 -13.82 13.19
N THR A 90 -13.79 -14.98 13.06
CA THR A 90 -12.61 -15.36 13.84
C THR A 90 -11.42 -14.46 13.51
N VAL A 91 -11.16 -14.26 12.20
CA VAL A 91 -10.13 -13.32 11.72
C VAL A 91 -10.42 -11.88 12.18
N PHE A 92 -11.69 -11.44 12.06
CA PHE A 92 -12.09 -10.12 12.52
C PHE A 92 -11.77 -9.91 14.00
N GLN A 93 -12.13 -10.85 14.87
CA GLN A 93 -11.87 -10.75 16.31
C GLN A 93 -10.38 -10.83 16.66
N ALA A 94 -9.63 -11.61 15.89
CA ALA A 94 -8.20 -11.81 16.09
C ALA A 94 -7.36 -10.60 15.63
N ALA A 95 -7.72 -9.96 14.51
CA ALA A 95 -6.87 -8.97 13.85
C ALA A 95 -7.41 -7.53 13.85
N HIS A 96 -8.71 -7.31 14.06
CA HIS A 96 -9.29 -5.97 14.02
C HIS A 96 -8.66 -5.03 15.06
N GLY A 97 -8.08 -3.93 14.60
CA GLY A 97 -7.45 -2.92 15.44
C GLY A 97 -6.12 -3.36 16.07
N ARG A 98 -5.57 -4.52 15.69
CA ARG A 98 -4.29 -5.01 16.20
C ARG A 98 -3.13 -4.61 15.30
N LEU A 99 -1.96 -4.47 15.92
CA LEU A 99 -0.71 -3.98 15.34
C LEU A 99 0.25 -5.17 15.23
N ASP A 100 0.06 -6.07 14.26
CA ASP A 100 1.03 -7.15 14.09
C ASP A 100 0.97 -7.77 12.70
N VAL A 101 1.34 -6.97 11.72
CA VAL A 101 1.78 -7.49 10.43
C VAL A 101 3.27 -7.19 10.38
N ARG A 102 4.11 -8.24 10.41
CA ARG A 102 5.58 -8.14 10.55
C ARG A 102 6.16 -7.25 9.45
N GLY A 103 6.37 -5.96 9.76
CA GLY A 103 6.90 -4.97 8.83
C GLY A 103 6.03 -3.71 8.64
N SER A 104 4.73 -3.77 8.99
CA SER A 104 3.86 -2.60 8.94
C SER A 104 3.58 -2.07 10.36
N ALA A 105 4.08 -0.87 10.66
CA ALA A 105 3.95 -0.23 11.96
C ALA A 105 2.53 0.32 12.25
N SER A 106 1.48 -0.14 11.56
CA SER A 106 0.15 0.44 11.66
C SER A 106 -0.97 -0.60 11.74
N PRO A 107 -1.98 -0.40 12.61
CA PRO A 107 -3.01 -1.42 12.81
C PRO A 107 -3.88 -1.59 11.58
N VAL A 108 -4.38 -2.80 11.37
CA VAL A 108 -5.40 -3.07 10.35
C VAL A 108 -6.80 -2.85 10.93
N TYR A 109 -7.72 -2.34 10.11
CA TYR A 109 -9.09 -2.07 10.53
C TYR A 109 -10.07 -2.79 9.63
N MET A 110 -10.96 -3.58 10.21
CA MET A 110 -11.83 -4.47 9.44
C MET A 110 -13.30 -4.07 9.53
N SER A 111 -14.08 -4.39 8.49
CA SER A 111 -15.55 -4.29 8.47
C SER A 111 -16.15 -5.39 7.58
N TYR A 112 -17.34 -5.90 7.92
CA TYR A 112 -18.05 -6.87 7.07
C TYR A 112 -18.67 -6.18 5.84
N VAL A 113 -18.70 -6.88 4.71
CA VAL A 113 -19.26 -6.38 3.44
C VAL A 113 -20.12 -7.43 2.74
N ASN A 114 -21.09 -6.99 1.94
CA ASN A 114 -21.98 -7.88 1.19
C ASN A 114 -21.30 -8.65 0.06
N LYS A 115 -20.32 -8.05 -0.62
CA LYS A 115 -19.62 -8.61 -1.78
C LYS A 115 -18.21 -8.02 -1.92
N VAL A 116 -17.40 -8.67 -2.75
CA VAL A 116 -16.07 -8.24 -3.18
C VAL A 116 -16.13 -7.89 -4.68
N PRO A 117 -15.40 -6.87 -5.17
CA PRO A 117 -15.39 -6.55 -6.59
C PRO A 117 -14.83 -7.72 -7.42
N SER A 118 -15.52 -8.08 -8.50
CA SER A 118 -15.17 -9.22 -9.36
C SER A 118 -13.95 -8.97 -10.25
N ASP A 119 -13.62 -7.71 -10.53
CA ASP A 119 -12.41 -7.29 -11.22
C ASP A 119 -11.90 -5.97 -10.62
N PRO A 120 -10.67 -5.90 -10.10
CA PRO A 120 -10.02 -4.62 -9.89
C PRO A 120 -9.69 -4.07 -11.28
N SER A 121 -10.56 -3.22 -11.82
CA SER A 121 -10.32 -2.52 -13.09
C SER A 121 -8.88 -2.00 -13.15
N PRO A 122 -8.15 -2.18 -14.26
CA PRO A 122 -6.77 -1.71 -14.36
C PRO A 122 -6.72 -0.23 -14.03
N ILE A 123 -5.73 0.20 -13.24
CA ILE A 123 -5.55 1.62 -12.93
C ILE A 123 -5.37 2.33 -14.26
N GLN A 124 -6.32 3.17 -14.64
CA GLN A 124 -6.12 4.13 -15.70
C GLN A 124 -5.32 5.29 -15.07
N PHE A 125 -3.99 5.19 -15.12
CA PHE A 125 -3.12 6.27 -14.67
C PHE A 125 -3.37 7.48 -15.57
N LYS A 126 -4.06 8.48 -15.03
CA LYS A 126 -4.18 9.79 -15.66
C LYS A 126 -3.13 10.69 -15.02
N PHE A 127 -2.24 11.24 -15.82
CA PHE A 127 -1.34 12.28 -15.35
C PHE A 127 -2.18 13.46 -14.81
N PRO A 128 -1.82 14.06 -13.67
CA PRO A 128 -2.40 15.32 -13.23
C PRO A 128 -2.34 16.36 -14.36
N PRO A 129 -3.33 17.25 -14.47
CA PRO A 129 -3.33 18.29 -15.50
C PRO A 129 -2.06 19.15 -15.38
N GLY A 130 -1.36 19.34 -16.50
CA GLY A 130 -0.08 20.07 -16.55
C GLY A 130 1.16 19.23 -16.26
N LEU A 131 1.02 17.95 -15.86
CA LEU A 131 2.15 17.02 -15.78
C LEU A 131 2.38 16.36 -17.14
N MET A 132 3.59 16.52 -17.66
CA MET A 132 4.09 15.86 -18.87
C MET A 132 5.43 15.21 -18.52
N VAL A 133 5.63 13.98 -18.97
CA VAL A 133 6.93 13.32 -18.92
C VAL A 133 7.61 13.56 -20.26
N LEU A 134 8.79 14.19 -20.24
CA LEU A 134 9.66 14.31 -21.40
C LEU A 134 10.66 13.15 -21.36
N GLU A 135 10.41 12.14 -22.18
CA GLU A 135 11.33 11.03 -22.37
C GLU A 135 12.59 11.52 -23.09
N ASP A 136 13.75 10.96 -22.72
CA ASP A 136 15.04 11.24 -23.34
C ASP A 136 15.45 12.72 -23.40
N PHE A 137 15.11 13.48 -22.35
CA PHE A 137 15.44 14.92 -22.27
C PHE A 137 16.94 15.21 -22.23
N ILE A 138 17.75 14.28 -21.71
CA ILE A 138 19.22 14.35 -21.72
C ILE A 138 19.77 13.14 -22.47
N SER A 139 20.92 13.29 -23.12
CA SER A 139 21.63 12.17 -23.73
C SER A 139 22.31 11.29 -22.68
N ALA A 140 22.67 10.06 -23.05
CA ALA A 140 23.40 9.16 -22.16
C ALA A 140 24.77 9.74 -21.76
N GLU A 141 25.44 10.44 -22.67
CA GLU A 141 26.71 11.11 -22.39
C GLU A 141 26.54 12.25 -21.39
N GLU A 142 25.47 13.05 -21.54
CA GLU A 142 25.13 14.13 -20.60
C GLU A 142 24.77 13.58 -19.22
N GLU A 143 24.03 12.49 -19.14
CA GLU A 143 23.73 11.80 -17.88
C GLU A 143 25.00 11.39 -17.14
N ILE A 144 25.97 10.78 -17.83
CA ILE A 144 27.25 10.36 -17.25
C ILE A 144 28.03 11.57 -16.71
N GLN A 145 28.09 12.65 -17.49
CA GLN A 145 28.77 13.88 -17.07
C GLN A 145 28.10 14.48 -15.83
N LEU A 146 26.76 14.56 -15.80
CA LEU A 146 26.02 15.07 -14.65
C LEU A 146 26.24 14.20 -13.39
N MET A 147 26.32 12.88 -13.55
CA MET A 147 26.61 11.96 -12.44
C MET A 147 28.01 12.12 -11.87
N GLN A 148 29.00 12.43 -12.70
CA GLN A 148 30.39 12.65 -12.25
C GLN A 148 30.59 13.95 -11.46
N LEU A 149 29.67 14.91 -11.58
CA LEU A 149 29.73 16.17 -10.85
C LEU A 149 29.21 16.06 -9.40
N ILE A 150 28.57 14.94 -9.05
CA ILE A 150 28.08 14.70 -7.69
C ILE A 150 29.18 14.05 -6.87
N ASP A 151 29.72 14.79 -5.90
CA ASP A 151 30.55 14.21 -4.85
C ASP A 151 29.64 13.53 -3.81
N TRP A 152 29.63 12.20 -3.82
CA TRP A 152 28.86 11.39 -2.88
C TRP A 152 29.54 11.27 -1.50
N GLY A 153 30.72 11.87 -1.35
CA GLY A 153 31.60 11.69 -0.20
C GLY A 153 32.22 10.29 -0.18
N ASP A 154 33.24 10.10 0.66
CA ASP A 154 33.77 8.78 0.94
C ASP A 154 32.69 7.98 1.69
N SER A 155 32.15 6.95 1.06
CA SER A 155 31.45 5.90 1.80
C SER A 155 32.40 5.39 2.90
N PRO A 156 31.96 5.17 4.15
CA PRO A 156 32.81 4.71 5.25
C PRO A 156 33.38 3.28 5.06
N PHE A 157 33.25 2.71 3.86
CA PHE A 157 33.78 1.42 3.45
C PHE A 157 34.73 1.59 2.27
N SER A 158 35.77 2.40 2.44
CA SER A 158 37.00 2.23 1.66
C SER A 158 37.62 0.88 2.03
N ILE A 159 37.30 -0.16 1.26
CA ILE A 159 38.03 -1.43 1.31
C ILE A 159 39.42 -1.16 0.69
N PRO A 160 40.52 -1.52 1.37
CA PRO A 160 41.86 -1.27 0.86
C PRO A 160 42.08 -1.96 -0.49
N GLU A 161 42.81 -1.24 -1.35
CA GLU A 161 43.05 -1.56 -2.75
C GLU A 161 43.52 -2.99 -2.97
N GLY A 162 42.78 -3.70 -3.83
CA GLY A 162 43.20 -4.98 -4.37
C GLY A 162 42.07 -5.99 -4.40
N HIS A 163 41.09 -5.82 -5.28
CA HIS A 163 40.55 -6.91 -6.11
C HIS A 163 39.67 -6.33 -7.23
N THR A 164 39.75 -7.00 -8.36
CA THR A 164 39.25 -6.66 -9.69
C THR A 164 37.82 -6.09 -9.72
N ALA A 165 37.65 -5.05 -10.54
CA ALA A 165 36.40 -4.38 -10.84
C ALA A 165 35.27 -5.38 -11.17
N VAL A 166 34.17 -5.28 -10.43
CA VAL A 166 32.89 -5.91 -10.76
C VAL A 166 32.01 -4.82 -11.38
N PRO A 167 31.42 -5.02 -12.57
CA PRO A 167 30.63 -3.99 -13.22
C PRO A 167 29.38 -3.70 -12.37
N ARG A 168 29.24 -2.43 -11.96
CA ARG A 168 28.07 -1.95 -11.22
C ARG A 168 26.89 -1.83 -12.18
N THR A 169 25.86 -2.61 -11.90
CA THR A 169 24.59 -2.66 -12.62
C THR A 169 23.92 -1.29 -12.63
N SER A 170 23.40 -0.91 -13.80
CA SER A 170 22.71 0.34 -14.08
C SER A 170 21.52 0.54 -13.12
N ILE A 171 21.61 1.57 -12.27
CA ILE A 171 20.47 2.09 -11.53
C ILE A 171 19.91 3.23 -12.38
N LEU A 172 18.77 3.01 -13.03
CA LEU A 172 18.02 4.06 -13.72
C LEU A 172 17.55 5.08 -12.66
N PHE A 173 18.14 6.26 -12.64
CA PHE A 173 17.67 7.36 -11.82
C PHE A 173 16.69 8.22 -12.62
N THR A 174 15.39 7.99 -12.46
CA THR A 174 14.38 8.96 -12.87
C THR A 174 14.44 10.17 -11.93
N VAL A 175 15.14 11.22 -12.34
CA VAL A 175 15.17 12.50 -11.60
C VAL A 175 13.89 13.28 -11.88
N LEU A 176 12.96 13.27 -10.93
CA LEU A 176 11.72 14.04 -10.98
C LEU A 176 12.00 15.48 -10.51
N ARG A 177 12.01 16.46 -11.41
CA ARG A 177 12.05 17.88 -11.03
C ARG A 177 10.70 18.53 -11.25
N VAL A 178 10.09 19.02 -10.17
CA VAL A 178 8.88 19.85 -10.20
C VAL A 178 9.27 21.24 -10.69
N VAL A 179 8.93 21.55 -11.95
CA VAL A 179 9.01 22.93 -12.45
C VAL A 179 7.69 23.62 -12.11
N SER A 180 7.71 24.47 -11.08
CA SER A 180 6.63 25.41 -10.80
C SER A 180 6.71 26.53 -11.83
N CYS A 181 5.88 26.48 -12.87
CA CYS A 181 5.73 27.59 -13.79
C CYS A 181 4.58 28.48 -13.30
N CYS A 182 4.91 29.45 -12.46
CA CYS A 182 4.13 30.67 -12.33
C CYS A 182 4.56 31.62 -13.45
N SER A 183 3.66 31.94 -14.40
CA SER A 183 3.47 33.29 -14.99
C SER A 183 2.47 33.27 -16.16
N LEU A 184 1.42 34.11 -16.00
CA LEU A 184 0.68 34.93 -17.00
C LEU A 184 0.28 34.27 -18.34
N VAL A 185 -1.00 34.19 -18.72
CA VAL A 185 -2.02 35.26 -18.89
C VAL A 185 -3.42 34.70 -18.65
#